data_AF-A0A4Q4IU77-F1
#
_entry.id   AF-A0A4Q4IU77-F1
#
_cell.length_a   1.000
_cell.length_b   1.000
_cell.length_c   1.000
_cell.angle_alpha   90.00
_cell.angle_beta   90.00
_cell.angle_gamma   90.00
#
_symmetry.space_group_name_H-M   'P 1'
#
loop_
_entity.id
_entity.type
_entity.pdbx_description
1 polymer ?
#
loop_
_entity_poly.entity_id
_entity_poly.type
_entity_poly.pdbx_seq_one_letter_code
_entity_poly.pdbx_strand_id
1 'polypeptide(L)'
;MPKRRDCALPETLGAAALRGLRGRCPRCGDARLFHRFLKPVAVCARCGQDWSHQRADDFPAYVAIIVTGHLMAPLIIALARDFALSVTAMMAIIVPLALVLLLGLLQLSIGVQTGPPIGAQKGPPFTMAQG
;
A
#
# COMPACT_ATOMS: atom_id res chain seq x y z
N MET A 1 -29.75 5.08 6.69
CA MET A 1 -28.56 5.79 7.22
C MET A 1 -27.97 5.00 8.38
N PRO A 2 -26.74 4.48 8.31
CA PRO A 2 -26.15 3.74 9.43
C PRO A 2 -25.94 4.67 10.62
N LYS A 3 -26.45 4.24 11.79
CA LYS A 3 -26.40 4.92 13.10
C LYS A 3 -24.99 5.46 13.38
N ARG A 4 -24.83 6.77 13.55
CA ARG A 4 -23.60 7.36 14.13
C ARG A 4 -23.45 6.77 15.54
N ARG A 5 -22.53 5.82 15.71
CA ARG A 5 -22.10 5.36 17.03
C ARG A 5 -21.26 6.48 17.66
N ASP A 6 -21.49 6.77 18.93
CA ASP A 6 -20.89 7.89 19.69
C ASP A 6 -19.35 7.78 19.71
N CYS A 7 -18.70 8.35 18.69
CA CYS A 7 -17.25 8.33 18.51
C CYS A 7 -16.75 9.77 18.38
N ALA A 8 -15.67 10.11 19.07
CA ALA A 8 -15.02 11.42 18.96
C ALA A 8 -14.45 11.62 17.55
N LEU A 9 -15.13 12.45 16.76
CA LEU A 9 -14.67 12.81 15.42
C LEU A 9 -13.38 13.63 15.52
N PRO A 10 -12.50 13.56 14.51
CA PRO A 10 -11.33 14.42 14.47
C PRO A 10 -11.78 15.86 14.23
N GLU A 11 -11.26 16.80 15.04
CA GLU A 11 -11.47 18.25 14.88
C GLU A 11 -10.87 18.78 13.57
N THR A 12 -9.87 18.06 13.01
CA THR A 12 -9.15 18.48 11.79
C THR A 12 -8.82 17.29 10.89
N LEU A 13 -8.68 17.57 9.58
CA LEU A 13 -8.17 16.61 8.60
C LEU A 13 -6.78 16.06 8.99
N GLY A 14 -5.93 16.91 9.58
CA GLY A 14 -4.62 16.49 10.09
C GLY A 14 -4.70 15.47 11.21
N ALA A 15 -5.64 15.62 12.15
CA ALA A 15 -5.88 14.62 13.18
C ALA A 15 -6.40 13.29 12.61
N ALA A 16 -7.25 13.34 11.58
CA ALA A 16 -7.71 12.15 10.87
C ALA A 16 -6.55 11.43 10.14
N ALA A 17 -5.68 12.20 9.46
CA ALA A 17 -4.51 11.68 8.77
C ALA A 17 -3.51 11.05 9.74
N LEU A 18 -3.24 11.69 10.88
CA LEU A 18 -2.35 11.15 11.92
C LEU A 18 -2.89 9.86 12.55
N ARG A 19 -4.22 9.76 12.74
CA ARG A 19 -4.87 8.51 13.19
C ARG A 19 -4.69 7.40 12.15
N GLY A 20 -4.88 7.71 10.86
CA GLY A 20 -4.65 6.78 9.75
C GLY A 20 -3.19 6.31 9.66
N LEU A 21 -2.23 7.23 9.80
CA LEU A 21 -0.79 6.91 9.81
C LEU A 21 -0.39 6.01 10.98
N ARG A 22 -1.04 6.18 12.13
CA ARG A 22 -0.90 5.29 13.31
C ARG A 22 -1.62 3.95 13.16
N GLY A 23 -2.18 3.66 11.98
CA GLY A 23 -2.93 2.43 11.71
C GLY A 23 -4.24 2.34 12.47
N ARG A 24 -4.84 3.48 12.87
CA ARG A 24 -6.14 3.55 13.53
C ARG A 24 -7.19 4.15 12.61
N CYS A 25 -8.46 3.90 12.93
CA CYS A 25 -9.57 4.44 12.16
C CYS A 25 -9.49 5.99 12.10
N PRO A 26 -9.45 6.61 10.91
CA PRO A 26 -9.40 8.08 10.77
C PRO A 26 -10.60 8.77 11.41
N ARG A 27 -11.75 8.08 11.44
CA ARG A 27 -13.01 8.57 11.97
C ARG A 27 -13.09 8.51 13.50
N CYS A 28 -12.82 7.37 14.13
CA CYS A 28 -12.97 7.22 15.58
C CYS A 28 -11.65 7.13 16.38
N GLY A 29 -10.52 6.78 15.76
CA GLY A 29 -9.23 6.68 16.45
C GLY A 29 -9.04 5.49 17.40
N ASP A 30 -10.06 4.65 17.61
CA ASP A 30 -10.03 3.55 18.60
C ASP A 30 -9.69 2.18 18.00
N ALA A 31 -10.23 1.86 16.82
CA ALA A 31 -10.03 0.57 16.19
C ALA A 31 -8.85 0.59 15.22
N ARG A 32 -8.16 -0.55 15.06
CA ARG A 32 -7.11 -0.72 14.06
C ARG A 32 -7.71 -0.72 12.65
N LEU A 33 -7.06 0.00 11.74
CA LEU A 33 -7.46 0.11 10.33
C LEU A 33 -6.89 -1.04 9.49
N PHE A 34 -5.76 -1.61 9.91
CA PHE A 34 -5.06 -2.66 9.17
C PHE A 34 -4.94 -3.93 10.00
N HIS A 35 -5.22 -5.09 9.39
CA HIS A 35 -5.11 -6.39 10.06
C HIS A 35 -3.69 -6.97 9.95
N ARG A 36 -3.01 -6.72 8.82
CA ARG A 36 -1.63 -7.15 8.56
C ARG A 36 -1.02 -6.24 7.49
N PHE A 37 0.17 -5.69 7.74
CA PHE A 37 0.79 -4.68 6.87
C PHE A 37 -0.20 -3.57 6.47
N LEU A 38 -0.40 -3.36 5.17
CA LEU A 38 -1.27 -2.34 4.57
C LEU A 38 -2.67 -2.86 4.21
N LYS A 39 -3.03 -4.11 4.57
CA LYS A 39 -4.33 -4.70 4.22
C LYS A 39 -5.46 -4.10 5.08
N PRO A 40 -6.36 -3.26 4.53
CA PRO A 40 -7.39 -2.57 5.31
C PRO A 40 -8.45 -3.55 5.81
N VAL A 41 -9.05 -3.24 6.96
CA VAL A 41 -10.27 -3.91 7.43
C VAL A 41 -11.47 -3.37 6.65
N ALA A 42 -12.38 -4.24 6.21
CA ALA A 42 -13.55 -3.82 5.44
C ALA A 42 -14.47 -2.89 6.26
N VAL A 43 -14.64 -3.16 7.56
CA VAL A 43 -15.50 -2.35 8.44
C VAL A 43 -14.80 -2.09 9.76
N CYS A 44 -14.88 -0.86 10.25
CA CYS A 44 -14.36 -0.49 11.57
C CYS A 44 -15.18 -1.16 12.69
N ALA A 45 -14.51 -1.94 13.55
CA ALA A 45 -15.14 -2.62 14.69
C ALA A 45 -15.86 -1.68 15.68
N ARG A 46 -15.39 -0.42 15.82
CA ARG A 46 -15.96 0.57 16.75
C ARG A 46 -17.08 1.36 16.10
N CYS A 47 -16.79 2.14 15.05
CA CYS A 47 -17.74 3.10 14.47
C CYS A 47 -18.59 2.52 13.33
N GLY A 48 -18.30 1.31 12.84
CA GLY A 48 -19.03 0.67 11.75
C GLY A 48 -18.80 1.30 10.37
N GLN A 49 -17.76 2.13 10.23
CA GLN A 49 -17.42 2.74 8.95
C GLN A 49 -16.89 1.69 7.97
N ASP A 50 -17.46 1.65 6.76
CA ASP A 50 -16.98 0.83 5.65
C ASP A 50 -15.76 1.49 4.99
N TRP A 51 -14.65 0.74 4.92
CA TRP A 51 -13.37 1.12 4.31
C TRP A 51 -13.00 0.20 3.14
N SER A 52 -13.87 -0.73 2.74
CA SER A 52 -13.61 -1.71 1.67
C SER A 52 -13.33 -1.09 0.30
N HIS A 53 -13.80 0.13 0.06
CA HIS A 53 -13.64 0.83 -1.20
C HIS A 53 -12.24 1.47 -1.38
N GLN A 54 -11.45 1.63 -0.31
CA GLN A 54 -10.14 2.26 -0.39
C GLN A 54 -9.07 1.18 -0.60
N ARG A 55 -8.63 0.99 -1.85
CA ARG A 55 -7.51 0.10 -2.19
C ARG A 55 -6.19 0.75 -1.82
N ALA A 56 -5.62 0.32 -0.68
CA ALA A 56 -4.28 0.72 -0.24
C ALA A 56 -3.15 -0.02 -0.99
N ASP A 57 -3.51 -0.99 -1.84
CA ASP A 57 -2.59 -1.87 -2.56
C ASP A 57 -1.92 -1.21 -3.78
N ASP A 58 -2.32 0.02 -4.15
CA ASP A 58 -1.71 0.76 -5.27
C ASP A 58 -0.42 1.49 -4.85
N PHE A 59 -0.22 1.76 -3.55
CA PHE A 59 0.96 2.47 -3.04
C PHE A 59 2.29 1.77 -3.39
N PRO A 60 2.44 0.44 -3.25
CA PRO A 60 3.64 -0.28 -3.68
C PRO A 60 4.00 -0.05 -5.15
N ALA A 61 3.00 0.01 -6.04
CA ALA A 61 3.23 0.26 -7.47
C ALA A 61 3.71 1.69 -7.72
N TYR A 62 3.11 2.69 -7.07
CA TYR A 62 3.56 4.09 -7.18
C TYR A 62 4.99 4.29 -6.67
N VAL A 63 5.33 3.68 -5.52
CA VAL A 63 6.70 3.73 -5.00
C VAL A 63 7.69 3.09 -5.97
N ALA A 64 7.34 1.95 -6.56
CA ALA A 64 8.19 1.27 -7.54
C ALA A 64 8.47 2.15 -8.77
N ILE A 65 7.45 2.84 -9.30
CA ILE A 65 7.58 3.73 -10.45
C ILE A 65 8.48 4.92 -10.13
N ILE A 66 8.26 5.58 -8.98
CA ILE A 66 9.06 6.74 -8.57
C ILE A 66 10.52 6.34 -8.39
N VAL A 67 10.78 5.25 -7.67
CA VAL A 67 12.14 4.75 -7.42
C VAL A 67 12.83 4.38 -8.73
N THR A 68 12.16 3.60 -9.59
CA THR A 68 12.70 3.21 -10.90
C THR A 68 13.04 4.43 -11.76
N GLY A 69 12.14 5.42 -11.83
CA GLY A 69 12.39 6.66 -12.57
C GLY A 69 13.59 7.45 -12.04
N HIS A 70 13.71 7.60 -10.72
CA HIS A 70 14.82 8.32 -10.09
C HIS A 70 16.16 7.58 -10.21
N LEU A 71 16.17 6.26 -10.36
CA LEU A 71 17.36 5.46 -10.64
C LEU A 71 17.73 5.52 -12.13
N MET A 72 16.73 5.41 -13.02
CA MET A 72 16.95 5.42 -14.47
C MET A 72 17.40 6.79 -14.98
N ALA A 73 16.83 7.89 -14.50
CA ALA A 73 17.15 9.24 -14.96
C ALA A 73 18.66 9.58 -14.86
N PRO A 74 19.34 9.46 -13.70
CA PRO A 74 20.76 9.73 -13.61
C PRO A 74 21.60 8.70 -14.38
N LEU A 75 21.16 7.44 -14.45
CA LEU A 75 21.85 6.40 -15.21
C LEU A 75 21.87 6.71 -16.72
N ILE A 76 20.73 7.11 -17.29
CA ILE A 76 20.62 7.51 -18.70
C ILE A 76 21.52 8.72 -18.97
N ILE A 77 21.51 9.71 -18.07
CA ILE A 77 22.33 10.92 -18.20
C ILE A 77 23.82 10.55 -18.19
N ALA A 78 24.27 9.69 -17.27
CA ALA A 78 25.65 9.23 -17.18
C ALA A 78 26.07 8.44 -18.44
N LEU A 79 25.24 7.49 -18.89
CA LEU A 79 25.51 6.71 -20.11
C LEU A 79 25.60 7.58 -21.37
N ALA A 80 24.73 8.58 -21.48
CA ALA A 80 24.73 9.51 -22.61
C ALA A 80 25.93 10.47 -22.59
N ARG A 81 26.38 10.90 -21.40
CA ARG A 81 27.49 11.85 -21.24
C ARG A 81 28.86 11.18 -21.35
N ASP A 82 29.07 10.06 -20.65
CA ASP A 82 30.42 9.53 -20.42
C ASP A 82 30.82 8.45 -21.42
N PHE A 83 29.85 7.74 -22.01
CA PHE A 83 30.11 6.57 -22.85
C PHE A 83 29.73 6.76 -24.32
N ALA A 84 29.10 7.88 -24.68
CA ALA A 84 28.64 8.18 -26.05
C ALA A 84 27.95 7.00 -26.74
N LEU A 85 27.17 6.21 -25.99
CA LEU A 85 26.49 5.04 -26.52
C LEU A 85 25.55 5.43 -27.66
N SER A 86 25.49 4.60 -28.70
CA SER A 86 24.47 4.75 -29.73
C SER A 86 23.07 4.58 -29.12
N VAL A 87 22.07 5.28 -29.68
CA VAL A 87 20.69 5.24 -29.18
C VAL A 87 20.16 3.81 -29.12
N THR A 88 20.52 2.97 -30.09
CA THR A 88 20.14 1.55 -30.11
C THR A 88 20.75 0.76 -28.97
N ALA A 89 22.04 0.95 -28.66
CA ALA A 89 22.69 0.30 -27.53
C ALA A 89 22.07 0.74 -26.20
N MET A 90 21.73 2.02 -26.07
CA MET A 90 21.09 2.55 -24.88
C MET A 90 19.68 1.97 -24.68
N MET A 91 18.87 1.85 -25.73
CA MET A 91 17.55 1.21 -25.65
C MET A 91 17.65 -0.27 -25.29
N ALA A 92 18.64 -0.99 -25.83
CA ALA A 92 18.88 -2.39 -25.54
C ALA A 92 19.26 -2.66 -24.07
N ILE A 93 19.80 -1.66 -23.35
CA ILE A 93 20.20 -1.77 -21.93
C ILE A 93 19.11 -1.21 -21.01
N ILE A 94 18.60 -0.01 -21.30
CA ILE A 94 17.67 0.71 -20.42
C ILE A 94 16.32 0.00 -20.33
N VAL A 95 15.76 -0.47 -21.46
CA VAL A 95 14.43 -1.11 -21.49
C VAL A 95 14.38 -2.39 -20.65
N PRO A 96 15.29 -3.38 -20.80
CA PRO A 96 15.26 -4.56 -19.97
C PRO A 96 15.58 -4.23 -18.50
N LEU A 97 16.50 -3.30 -18.23
CA LEU A 97 16.84 -2.91 -16.86
C LEU A 97 15.64 -2.26 -16.14
N ALA A 98 14.92 -1.35 -16.81
CA ALA A 98 13.72 -0.73 -16.28
C ALA A 98 12.61 -1.77 -16.03
N LEU A 99 12.44 -2.73 -16.94
CA LEU A 99 11.48 -3.82 -16.78
C LEU A 99 11.83 -4.71 -15.58
N VAL A 100 13.10 -5.08 -15.42
CA VAL A 100 13.57 -5.89 -14.28
C VAL A 100 13.39 -5.14 -12.97
N LEU A 101 13.70 -3.84 -12.90
CA LEU A 101 13.47 -3.06 -11.68
C LEU A 101 11.99 -2.96 -11.33
N LEU A 102 11.14 -2.63 -12.32
CA LEU A 102 9.70 -2.48 -12.10
C LEU A 102 9.07 -3.81 -11.67
N LEU A 103 9.38 -4.90 -12.38
CA LEU A 103 8.91 -6.23 -12.04
C LEU A 103 9.47 -6.70 -10.70
N GLY A 104 10.76 -6.48 -10.41
CA GLY A 104 11.36 -6.86 -9.13
C GLY A 104 10.72 -6.15 -7.93
N LEU A 105 10.49 -4.84 -8.03
CA LEU A 105 9.81 -4.05 -6.99
C LEU A 105 8.34 -4.46 -6.84
N LEU A 106 7.65 -4.75 -7.95
CA LEU A 106 6.28 -5.23 -7.91
C LEU A 106 6.18 -6.66 -7.36
N GLN A 107 7.09 -7.55 -7.74
CA GLN A 107 7.19 -8.91 -7.22
C GLN A 107 7.61 -8.94 -5.76
N LEU A 108 8.37 -7.96 -5.26
CA LEU A 108 8.62 -7.83 -3.82
C LEU A 108 7.31 -7.56 -3.05
N SER A 109 6.41 -6.76 -3.61
CA SER A 109 5.12 -6.45 -3.00
C SER A 109 4.20 -7.69 -2.94
N ILE A 110 4.24 -8.54 -3.98
CA ILE A 110 3.47 -9.79 -4.03
C ILE A 110 4.19 -10.92 -3.27
N GLY A 111 5.52 -10.98 -3.29
CA GLY A 111 6.34 -11.99 -2.61
C GLY A 111 6.30 -11.88 -1.09
N VAL A 112 6.20 -10.65 -0.56
CA VAL A 112 5.85 -10.42 0.85
C VAL A 112 4.43 -10.90 1.17
N GLN A 113 3.52 -10.87 0.20
CA GLN A 113 2.16 -11.43 0.33
C GLN A 113 2.17 -12.96 0.25
N THR A 114 3.07 -13.56 -0.53
CA THR A 114 3.25 -15.01 -0.72
C THR A 114 4.44 -15.58 0.07
N GLY A 115 4.59 -15.22 1.35
CA GLY A 115 5.28 -16.11 2.29
C GLY A 115 4.54 -17.46 2.38
N PRO A 116 5.22 -18.58 2.71
CA PRO A 116 4.56 -19.89 2.80
C PRO A 116 3.33 -19.82 3.73
N PRO A 117 2.30 -20.66 3.52
CA PRO A 117 1.09 -20.65 4.34
C PRO A 117 1.41 -21.13 5.77
N ILE A 118 1.96 -20.24 6.59
CA ILE A 118 2.05 -20.44 8.03
C ILE A 118 0.67 -20.14 8.58
N GLY A 119 -0.10 -21.22 8.75
CA GLY A 119 -1.04 -21.41 9.85
C GLY A 119 -1.98 -20.25 10.20
N ALA A 120 -3.26 -20.51 9.96
CA ALA A 120 -4.34 -20.12 10.89
C ALA A 120 -4.51 -18.62 11.18
N GLN A 121 -5.45 -18.02 10.46
CA GLN A 121 -6.37 -17.06 11.08
C GLN A 121 -7.80 -17.54 10.86
N LYS A 122 -8.20 -18.50 11.70
CA LYS A 122 -9.60 -18.68 12.08
C LYS A 122 -10.03 -17.37 12.76
N GLY A 123 -10.68 -16.49 12.01
CA GLY A 123 -11.58 -15.53 12.66
C GLY A 123 -12.75 -16.33 13.24
N PRO A 124 -13.17 -16.11 14.50
CA PRO A 124 -14.30 -16.83 15.04
C PRO A 124 -15.54 -16.56 14.19
N PRO A 125 -16.46 -17.53 14.03
CA PRO A 125 -17.77 -17.25 13.50
C PRO A 125 -18.39 -16.15 14.36
N PHE A 126 -18.93 -15.11 13.71
CA PHE A 126 -19.82 -14.15 14.35
C PHE A 126 -21.09 -14.89 14.81
N THR A 127 -21.00 -15.61 15.93
CA THR A 127 -22.14 -15.96 16.77
C THR A 127 -22.47 -14.73 17.60
N MET A 128 -23.31 -13.84 17.07
CA MET A 128 -24.36 -13.24 17.88
C MET A 128 -25.49 -14.26 17.84
N ALA A 129 -25.75 -15.09 18.86
CA ALA A 129 -26.25 -14.67 20.18
C ALA A 129 -27.30 -13.56 20.03
N GLN A 130 -28.34 -13.85 19.25
CA GLN A 130 -29.66 -13.27 19.47
C GLN A 130 -30.40 -14.21 20.41
N GLY A 131 -30.41 -13.84 21.68
CA GLY A 131 -31.32 -14.27 22.73
C GLY A 131 -31.80 -13.01 23.43
#